data_AF-G3SZR0-F1
#
_entry.id   AF-G3SZR0-F1
#
_cell.length_a   1.000
_cell.length_b   1.000
_cell.length_c   1.000
_cell.angle_alpha   90.00
_cell.angle_beta   90.00
_cell.angle_gamma   90.00
#
_symmetry.space_group_name_H-M   'P 1'
#
loop_
_entity.id
_entity.type
_entity.pdbx_description
1 polymer ?
#
loop_
_entity_poly.entity_id
_entity_poly.type
_entity_poly.pdbx_seq_one_letter_code
_entity_poly.pdbx_strand_id
1 'polypeptide(L)'
;SDNQEFLININCSVRVLMHYIRKKLRLPKKGEIDLCDEMGTMKLFFLLKTPEDYASKFLTARSTYYVCKVERGAPGTRIEDSYRAFVPLLKNPEPEMLEALRTQCDLLEQSRLKTIRIQEAKKVVIIESTVNLPVRLPKPDLSQHPPLPTSQLKA
;
A
#
# COMPACT_ATOMS: atom_id res chain seq x y z
N SER A 1 5.23 9.99 -29.98
CA SER A 1 4.09 10.25 -30.86
C SER A 1 2.86 9.76 -30.12
N ASP A 2 1.73 10.40 -30.35
CA ASP A 2 0.48 10.03 -29.70
C ASP A 2 -0.13 8.82 -30.41
N ASN A 3 -0.96 8.05 -29.70
CA ASN A 3 -1.68 6.87 -30.20
C ASN A 3 -0.77 5.81 -30.84
N GLN A 4 0.34 5.48 -30.16
CA GLN A 4 1.20 4.37 -30.59
C GLN A 4 0.52 3.03 -30.31
N GLU A 5 0.33 2.25 -31.36
CA GLU A 5 -0.17 0.87 -31.27
C GLU A 5 0.96 -0.11 -31.55
N PHE A 6 1.05 -1.16 -30.74
CA PHE A 6 2.00 -2.24 -30.94
C PHE A 6 1.51 -3.53 -30.30
N LEU A 7 1.91 -4.66 -30.90
CA LEU A 7 1.64 -5.97 -30.33
C LEU A 7 2.60 -6.27 -29.17
N ILE A 8 2.07 -6.99 -28.19
CA ILE A 8 2.79 -7.48 -27.03
C ILE A 8 2.68 -9.01 -26.94
N ASN A 9 3.73 -9.65 -26.43
CA ASN A 9 3.68 -11.07 -26.07
C ASN A 9 3.24 -11.20 -24.61
N ILE A 10 2.04 -11.73 -24.37
CA ILE A 10 1.51 -11.95 -23.01
C ILE A 10 2.02 -13.25 -22.37
N ASN A 11 2.74 -14.10 -23.10
CA ASN A 11 3.39 -15.31 -22.57
C ASN A 11 4.77 -15.00 -21.96
N CYS A 12 4.95 -13.79 -21.41
CA CYS A 12 6.09 -13.42 -20.58
C CYS A 12 5.60 -12.94 -19.21
N SER A 13 6.50 -12.75 -18.25
CA SER A 13 6.10 -12.24 -16.94
C SER A 13 5.57 -10.81 -17.02
N VAL A 14 4.67 -10.44 -16.11
CA VAL A 14 4.16 -9.06 -16.00
C VAL A 14 5.31 -8.06 -15.93
N ARG A 15 6.39 -8.35 -15.17
CA ARG A 15 7.57 -7.48 -15.11
C ARG A 15 8.20 -7.25 -16.49
N VAL A 16 8.43 -8.31 -17.27
CA VAL A 16 9.06 -8.20 -18.60
C VAL A 16 8.15 -7.42 -19.55
N LEU A 17 6.85 -7.71 -19.51
CA LEU A 17 5.85 -6.98 -20.30
C LEU A 17 5.86 -5.48 -19.99
N MET A 18 5.76 -5.11 -18.71
CA MET A 18 5.73 -3.70 -18.29
C MET A 18 7.04 -2.97 -18.60
N HIS A 19 8.19 -3.66 -18.49
CA HIS A 19 9.48 -3.13 -18.92
C HIS A 19 9.50 -2.85 -20.43
N TYR A 20 9.02 -3.79 -21.24
CA TYR A 20 8.95 -3.64 -22.70
C TYR A 20 8.06 -2.46 -23.11
N ILE A 21 6.86 -2.36 -22.52
CA ILE A 21 5.90 -1.26 -22.79
C ILE A 21 6.55 0.10 -22.48
N ARG A 22 7.16 0.24 -21.30
CA ARG A 22 7.86 1.47 -20.91
C ARG A 22 8.94 1.86 -21.91
N LYS A 23 9.75 0.89 -22.36
CA LYS A 23 10.80 1.09 -23.35
C LYS A 23 10.23 1.51 -24.71
N LYS A 24 9.14 0.87 -25.15
CA LYS A 24 8.49 1.17 -26.44
C LYS A 24 7.91 2.58 -26.48
N LEU A 25 7.23 2.98 -25.42
CA LEU A 25 6.64 4.31 -25.29
C LEU A 25 7.66 5.39 -24.87
N ARG A 26 8.94 5.03 -24.67
CA ARG A 26 10.03 5.92 -24.23
C ARG A 26 9.68 6.69 -22.95
N LEU A 27 8.94 6.05 -22.05
CA LEU A 27 8.51 6.67 -20.81
C LEU A 27 9.70 6.78 -19.83
N PRO A 28 9.72 7.80 -18.96
CA PRO A 28 10.78 7.95 -17.96
C PRO A 28 10.94 6.71 -17.08
N LYS A 29 12.12 6.52 -16.46
CA LYS A 29 12.32 5.41 -15.51
C LYS A 29 11.46 5.54 -14.25
N LYS A 30 11.18 6.78 -13.85
CA LYS A 30 10.35 7.11 -12.68
C LYS A 30 8.87 7.18 -13.08
N GLY A 31 7.99 6.99 -12.10
CA GLY A 31 6.55 7.02 -12.28
C GLY A 31 5.95 5.66 -12.56
N GLU A 32 4.77 5.43 -12.03
CA GLU A 32 4.03 4.18 -12.11
C GLU A 32 3.11 4.18 -13.33
N ILE A 33 3.07 3.06 -14.05
CA ILE A 33 2.18 2.86 -15.19
C ILE A 33 1.49 1.52 -15.03
N ASP A 34 0.32 1.40 -15.64
CA ASP A 34 -0.46 0.18 -15.71
C ASP A 34 -1.21 0.10 -17.05
N LEU A 35 -2.03 -0.93 -17.20
CA LEU A 35 -2.94 -1.11 -18.32
C LEU A 35 -4.39 -0.99 -17.87
N CYS A 36 -5.23 -0.42 -18.72
CA CYS A 36 -6.68 -0.60 -18.68
C CYS A 36 -7.17 -1.25 -19.98
N ASP A 37 -8.34 -1.88 -19.95
CA ASP A 37 -9.02 -2.31 -21.18
C ASP A 37 -9.85 -1.17 -21.80
N GLU A 38 -10.56 -1.48 -22.87
CA GLU A 38 -11.46 -0.56 -23.60
C GLU A 38 -12.60 0.01 -22.75
N MET A 39 -12.99 -0.66 -21.67
CA MET A 39 -14.00 -0.16 -20.73
C MET A 39 -13.40 0.70 -19.61
N GLY A 40 -12.08 0.95 -19.63
CA GLY A 40 -11.40 1.67 -18.57
C GLY A 40 -11.16 0.85 -17.30
N THR A 41 -11.24 -0.48 -17.34
CA THR A 41 -10.96 -1.31 -16.17
C THR A 41 -9.45 -1.53 -16.03
N MET A 42 -8.84 -0.96 -14.99
CA MET A 42 -7.43 -1.13 -14.68
C MET A 42 -7.08 -2.58 -14.32
N LYS A 43 -5.90 -3.04 -14.75
CA LYS A 43 -5.36 -4.37 -14.43
C LYS A 43 -4.63 -4.45 -13.10
N LEU A 44 -4.30 -3.29 -12.52
CA LEU A 44 -3.71 -3.15 -11.17
C LEU A 44 -2.38 -3.89 -11.02
N PHE A 45 -1.58 -3.96 -12.09
CA PHE A 45 -0.24 -4.57 -12.04
C PHE A 45 0.69 -3.89 -11.05
N PHE A 46 0.48 -2.61 -10.76
CA PHE A 46 1.24 -1.91 -9.73
C PHE A 46 0.95 -2.39 -8.29
N LEU A 47 -0.16 -3.10 -8.07
CA LEU A 47 -0.47 -3.75 -6.79
C LEU A 47 -0.05 -5.22 -6.74
N LEU A 48 0.42 -5.77 -7.86
CA LEU A 48 0.66 -7.19 -7.99
C LEU A 48 1.84 -7.60 -7.11
N LYS A 49 1.59 -8.54 -6.20
CA LYS A 49 2.65 -9.13 -5.35
C LYS A 49 3.50 -10.15 -6.11
N THR A 50 3.01 -10.63 -7.25
CA THR A 50 3.63 -11.68 -8.07
C THR A 50 3.92 -11.20 -9.50
N PRO A 51 4.75 -10.16 -9.70
CA PRO A 51 5.05 -9.63 -11.04
C PRO A 51 5.83 -10.61 -11.94
N GLU A 52 6.23 -11.77 -11.39
CA GLU A 52 6.82 -12.90 -12.11
C GLU A 52 5.81 -13.75 -12.85
N ASP A 53 4.54 -13.68 -12.45
CA ASP A 53 3.49 -14.43 -13.11
C ASP A 53 3.37 -14.04 -14.58
N TYR A 54 3.00 -15.02 -15.41
CA TYR A 54 2.69 -14.78 -16.81
C TYR A 54 1.59 -13.74 -16.97
N ALA A 55 1.81 -12.75 -17.82
CA ALA A 55 0.84 -11.71 -18.10
C ALA A 55 -0.46 -12.27 -18.70
N SER A 56 -0.40 -13.42 -19.39
CA SER A 56 -1.56 -14.15 -19.90
C SER A 56 -2.54 -14.64 -18.83
N LYS A 57 -2.17 -14.63 -17.54
CA LYS A 57 -3.12 -14.85 -16.44
C LYS A 57 -4.08 -13.68 -16.24
N PHE A 58 -3.70 -12.48 -16.69
CA PHE A 58 -4.41 -11.23 -16.43
C PHE A 58 -4.89 -10.53 -17.71
N LEU A 59 -4.27 -10.85 -18.84
CA LEU A 59 -4.56 -10.28 -20.14
C LEU A 59 -5.12 -11.36 -21.07
N THR A 60 -6.13 -10.97 -21.83
CA THR A 60 -6.77 -11.79 -22.85
C THR A 60 -6.04 -11.61 -24.18
N ALA A 61 -5.78 -12.73 -24.85
CA ALA A 61 -5.18 -12.70 -26.19
C ALA A 61 -6.13 -12.02 -27.19
N ARG A 62 -5.56 -11.25 -28.13
CA ARG A 62 -6.30 -10.49 -29.16
C ARG A 62 -7.22 -9.39 -28.61
N SER A 63 -7.04 -8.98 -27.36
CA SER A 63 -7.70 -7.80 -26.80
C SER A 63 -6.81 -6.56 -26.87
N THR A 64 -7.43 -5.39 -26.86
CA THR A 64 -6.74 -4.09 -26.83
C THR A 64 -6.64 -3.60 -25.38
N TYR A 65 -5.47 -3.09 -25.02
CA TYR A 65 -5.20 -2.47 -23.73
C TYR A 65 -4.54 -1.12 -23.93
N TYR A 66 -4.86 -0.18 -23.07
CA TYR A 66 -4.35 1.18 -23.08
C TYR A 66 -3.42 1.38 -21.90
N VAL A 67 -2.31 2.07 -22.12
CA VAL A 67 -1.37 2.38 -21.04
C VAL A 67 -1.91 3.55 -20.24
N CYS A 68 -2.03 3.38 -18.93
CA CYS A 68 -2.43 4.42 -17.99
C CYS A 68 -1.25 4.82 -17.11
N LYS A 69 -1.07 6.11 -16.91
CA LYS A 69 -0.21 6.63 -15.84
C LYS A 69 -0.98 6.57 -14.53
N VAL A 70 -0.32 6.08 -13.48
CA VAL A 70 -0.85 6.12 -12.11
C VAL A 70 -0.27 7.34 -11.42
N GLU A 71 -1.12 8.33 -11.16
CA GLU A 71 -0.71 9.55 -10.48
C GLU A 71 -0.87 9.40 -8.97
N ARG A 72 0.24 9.64 -8.28
CA ARG A 72 0.38 9.57 -6.83
C ARG A 72 0.52 10.97 -6.24
N GLY A 73 0.42 11.08 -4.91
CA GLY A 73 0.74 12.33 -4.25
C GLY A 73 2.20 12.73 -4.43
N ALA A 74 2.49 13.99 -4.09
CA ALA A 74 3.84 14.51 -4.21
C ALA A 74 4.80 13.71 -3.29
N PRO A 75 5.98 13.29 -3.81
CA PRO A 75 6.99 12.62 -2.98
C PRO A 75 7.39 13.45 -1.76
N GLY A 76 7.61 12.79 -0.62
CA GLY A 76 7.97 13.42 0.64
C GLY A 76 6.80 14.07 1.40
N THR A 77 5.56 13.88 0.94
CA THR A 77 4.37 14.42 1.62
C THR A 77 3.58 13.34 2.33
N ARG A 78 2.71 13.72 3.28
CA ARG A 78 1.81 12.79 3.99
C ARG A 78 0.83 12.05 3.07
N ILE A 79 0.70 12.50 1.83
CA ILE A 79 -0.22 11.97 0.83
C ILE A 79 0.53 11.32 -0.33
N GLU A 80 1.84 11.06 -0.20
CA GLU A 80 2.66 10.45 -1.26
C GLU A 80 1.99 9.20 -1.85
N ASP A 81 1.46 8.32 -0.99
CA ASP A 81 0.81 7.08 -1.43
C ASP A 81 -0.63 7.24 -1.92
N SER A 82 -1.20 8.45 -1.87
CA SER A 82 -2.58 8.70 -2.32
C SER A 82 -2.75 8.43 -3.81
N TYR A 83 -3.84 7.76 -4.17
CA TYR A 83 -4.26 7.67 -5.57
C TYR A 83 -4.90 9.00 -5.98
N ARG A 84 -4.34 9.67 -6.98
CA ARG A 84 -4.85 10.97 -7.45
C ARG A 84 -5.59 10.89 -8.77
N ALA A 85 -5.07 10.12 -9.72
CA ALA A 85 -5.71 9.91 -11.01
C ALA A 85 -5.13 8.67 -11.71
N PHE A 86 -5.95 8.07 -12.56
CA PHE A 86 -5.50 7.17 -13.62
C PHE A 86 -5.67 7.89 -14.95
N VAL A 87 -4.55 8.18 -15.62
CA VAL A 87 -4.54 9.01 -16.83
C VAL A 87 -4.18 8.13 -18.03
N PRO A 88 -5.12 7.87 -18.96
CA PRO A 88 -4.81 7.08 -20.15
C PRO A 88 -3.86 7.86 -21.06
N LEU A 89 -2.84 7.19 -21.59
CA LEU A 89 -1.92 7.75 -22.58
C LEU A 89 -2.52 7.62 -23.99
N LEU A 90 -3.70 8.21 -24.16
CA LEU A 90 -4.44 8.25 -25.41
C LEU A 90 -4.83 9.69 -25.73
N LYS A 91 -4.81 10.08 -27.01
CA LYS A 91 -5.11 11.46 -27.42
C LYS A 91 -6.56 11.86 -27.13
N ASN A 92 -7.49 10.96 -27.46
CA ASN A 92 -8.93 11.17 -27.34
C ASN A 92 -9.57 9.93 -26.68
N PRO A 93 -9.44 9.77 -25.36
CA PRO A 93 -10.13 8.70 -24.64
C PRO A 93 -11.64 8.91 -24.62
N GLU A 94 -12.39 7.82 -24.76
CA GLU A 94 -13.85 7.85 -24.66
C GLU A 94 -14.28 8.37 -23.28
N PRO A 95 -15.34 9.20 -23.19
CA PRO A 95 -15.82 9.75 -21.93
C PRO A 95 -16.15 8.68 -20.88
N GLU A 96 -16.72 7.55 -21.31
CA GLU A 96 -17.07 6.43 -20.44
C GLU A 96 -15.82 5.79 -19.81
N MET A 97 -14.72 5.67 -20.59
CA MET A 97 -13.44 5.19 -20.08
C MET A 97 -12.89 6.14 -19.02
N LEU A 98 -12.96 7.46 -19.26
CA LEU A 98 -12.49 8.45 -18.29
C LEU A 98 -13.27 8.37 -16.97
N GLU A 99 -14.59 8.22 -17.04
CA GLU A 99 -15.43 8.10 -15.84
C GLU A 99 -15.16 6.80 -15.07
N ALA A 100 -14.96 5.69 -15.78
CA ALA A 100 -14.58 4.41 -15.18
C ALA A 100 -13.22 4.50 -14.45
N LEU A 101 -12.22 5.08 -15.10
CA LEU A 101 -10.89 5.30 -14.52
C LEU A 101 -10.94 6.19 -13.28
N ARG A 102 -11.70 7.29 -13.33
CA ARG A 102 -11.92 8.19 -12.19
C ARG A 102 -12.58 7.47 -11.03
N THR A 103 -13.68 6.76 -11.30
CA THR A 103 -14.42 5.99 -10.29
C THR A 103 -13.52 4.95 -9.63
N GLN A 104 -12.74 4.20 -10.41
CA GLN A 104 -11.85 3.17 -9.87
C GLN A 104 -10.72 3.77 -9.02
N CYS A 105 -10.18 4.93 -9.42
CA CYS A 105 -9.19 5.67 -8.64
C CYS A 105 -9.75 6.11 -7.28
N ASP A 106 -10.95 6.70 -7.26
CA ASP A 106 -11.62 7.15 -6.04
C ASP A 106 -11.89 5.97 -5.09
N LEU A 107 -12.36 4.84 -5.62
CA LEU A 107 -12.61 3.63 -4.82
C LEU A 107 -11.32 3.08 -4.20
N LEU A 108 -10.20 3.08 -4.94
CA LEU A 108 -8.91 2.64 -4.42
C LEU A 108 -8.37 3.57 -3.33
N GLU A 109 -8.54 4.88 -3.48
CA GLU A 109 -8.17 5.84 -2.42
C GLU A 109 -9.02 5.67 -1.16
N GLN A 110 -10.33 5.52 -1.33
CA GLN A 110 -11.23 5.26 -0.20
C GLN A 110 -10.85 3.96 0.52
N SER A 111 -10.53 2.90 -0.22
CA SER A 111 -10.07 1.63 0.35
C SER A 111 -8.77 1.81 1.15
N ARG A 112 -7.79 2.51 0.57
CA ARG A 112 -6.51 2.83 1.23
C ARG A 112 -6.73 3.59 2.54
N LEU A 113 -7.56 4.64 2.53
CA LEU A 113 -7.88 5.43 3.72
C LEU A 113 -8.59 4.60 4.80
N LYS A 114 -9.50 3.70 4.42
CA LYS A 114 -10.14 2.77 5.35
C LYS A 114 -9.11 1.86 6.01
N THR A 115 -8.17 1.30 5.26
CA THR A 115 -7.09 0.46 5.81
C THR A 115 -6.22 1.23 6.80
N ILE A 116 -5.84 2.47 6.49
CA ILE A 116 -5.04 3.32 7.38
C ILE A 116 -5.79 3.57 8.69
N ARG A 117 -7.06 3.99 8.64
CA ARG A 117 -7.88 4.22 9.84
C ARG A 117 -7.98 2.98 10.72
N ILE A 118 -8.17 1.79 10.11
CA ILE A 118 -8.21 0.52 10.85
C ILE A 118 -6.87 0.24 11.52
N GLN A 119 -5.74 0.50 10.85
CA GLN A 119 -4.41 0.30 11.44
C GLN A 119 -4.13 1.29 12.57
N GLU A 120 -4.53 2.55 12.44
CA GLU A 120 -4.41 3.56 13.49
C GLU A 120 -5.24 3.20 14.72
N ALA A 121 -6.50 2.78 14.53
CA ALA A 121 -7.34 2.32 15.63
C ALA A 121 -6.72 1.12 16.36
N LYS A 122 -6.16 0.15 15.62
CA LYS A 122 -5.44 -0.99 16.23
C LYS A 122 -4.22 -0.56 17.05
N LYS A 123 -3.48 0.45 16.59
CA LYS A 123 -2.31 0.98 17.34
C LYS A 123 -2.75 1.64 18.65
N VAL A 124 -3.84 2.41 18.65
CA VAL A 124 -4.39 3.03 19.88
C VAL A 124 -4.75 1.96 20.91
N VAL A 125 -5.46 0.90 20.49
CA VAL A 125 -5.86 -0.20 21.38
C VAL A 125 -4.65 -0.93 21.98
N ILE A 126 -3.57 -1.15 21.20
CA ILE A 126 -2.35 -1.80 21.70
C ILE A 126 -1.65 -0.91 22.75
N ILE A 127 -1.60 0.40 22.51
CA ILE A 127 -1.00 1.36 23.46
C ILE A 127 -1.80 1.37 24.77
N GLU A 128 -3.13 1.48 24.71
CA GLU A 128 -3.98 1.44 25.90
C GLU A 128 -3.83 0.12 26.69
N SER A 129 -3.75 -1.02 26.00
CA SER A 129 -3.52 -2.32 26.64
C SER A 129 -2.15 -2.44 27.32
N THR A 130 -1.12 -1.76 26.81
CA THR A 130 0.25 -1.83 27.36
C THR A 130 0.41 -0.88 28.55
N VAL A 131 -0.30 0.25 28.56
CA VAL A 131 -0.28 1.21 29.67
C VAL A 131 -1.08 0.70 30.88
N ASN A 132 -2.05 -0.21 30.68
CA ASN A 132 -2.86 -0.80 31.75
C ASN A 132 -2.20 -2.00 32.49
N LEU A 133 -0.89 -2.23 32.33
CA LEU A 133 -0.16 -3.20 33.15
C LEU A 133 0.01 -2.65 34.57
N PRO A 134 -0.43 -3.36 35.62
CA PRO A 134 -0.24 -2.90 36.99
C PRO A 134 1.26 -2.89 37.31
N VAL A 135 1.83 -1.71 37.49
CA VAL A 135 3.17 -1.53 38.06
C VAL A 135 3.14 -2.13 39.46
N ARG A 136 3.76 -3.31 39.62
CA ARG A 136 3.94 -3.93 40.93
C ARG A 136 4.99 -3.12 41.68
N LEU A 137 4.54 -2.16 42.47
CA LEU A 137 5.37 -1.43 43.43
C LEU A 137 6.01 -2.44 44.40
N PRO A 138 7.34 -2.45 44.56
CA PRO A 138 7.98 -3.19 45.64
C PRO A 138 7.49 -2.60 46.97
N LYS A 139 6.92 -3.45 47.84
CA LYS A 139 6.52 -3.04 49.19
C LYS A 139 7.79 -2.66 49.97
N PRO A 140 7.78 -1.58 50.76
CA PRO A 140 8.87 -1.29 51.69
C PRO A 140 8.79 -2.25 52.87
N ASP A 141 9.86 -3.00 53.10
CA ASP A 141 10.02 -3.89 54.24
C ASP A 141 10.31 -3.03 55.48
N LEU A 142 9.36 -3.02 56.43
CA LEU A 142 9.49 -2.40 57.74
C LEU A 142 9.00 -3.41 58.79
N SER A 143 9.88 -4.29 59.26
CA SER A 143 9.84 -4.78 60.64
C SER A 143 11.21 -5.37 61.02
N GLN A 144 12.00 -4.67 61.83
CA GLN A 144 12.06 -4.75 63.30
C GLN A 144 13.12 -5.74 63.82
N HIS A 145 14.15 -5.14 64.40
CA HIS A 145 15.11 -5.58 65.43
C HIS A 145 14.98 -6.98 66.06
N PRO A 146 16.11 -7.69 66.29
CA PRO A 146 16.18 -8.76 67.29
C PRO A 146 16.37 -8.19 68.71
N PRO A 147 15.88 -8.86 69.78
CA PRO A 147 16.07 -8.42 71.15
C PRO A 147 17.45 -8.82 71.71
N LEU A 148 18.02 -7.93 72.50
CA LEU A 148 19.22 -8.12 73.32
C LEU A 148 18.84 -8.83 74.64
N PRO A 149 19.61 -9.82 75.15
CA PRO A 149 19.34 -10.42 76.45
C PRO A 149 19.97 -9.59 77.60
N THR A 150 19.15 -9.25 78.59
CA THR A 150 19.55 -8.53 79.81
C THR A 150 20.09 -9.50 80.87
N SER A 151 21.20 -9.08 81.47
CA SER A 151 21.91 -9.68 82.60
C SER A 151 21.04 -9.94 83.83
N GLN A 152 21.36 -11.04 84.51
CA GLN A 152 20.97 -11.47 85.85
C GLN A 152 21.12 -10.37 86.92
N LEU A 153 20.27 -10.42 87.94
CA LEU A 153 20.38 -9.64 89.18
C LEU A 153 20.10 -10.55 90.38
N LYS A 154 21.09 -10.78 91.26
CA LYS A 154 21.08 -10.38 92.68
C LYS A 154 22.12 -11.13 93.54
N ALA A 155 22.73 -10.31 94.41
CA ALA A 155 23.12 -10.53 95.81
C ALA A 155 24.04 -11.70 96.16
#